data_AF-K1SAC9-F1
#
_entry.id   AF-K1SAC9-F1
#
_cell.length_a   1.000
_cell.length_b   1.000
_cell.length_c   1.000
_cell.angle_alpha   90.00
_cell.angle_beta   90.00
_cell.angle_gamma   90.00
#
_symmetry.space_group_name_H-M   'P 1'
#
loop_
_entity.id
_entity.type
_entity.pdbx_description
1 polymer ?
#
loop_
_entity_poly.entity_id
_entity_poly.type
_entity_poly.pdbx_seq_one_letter_code
_entity_poly.pdbx_strand_id
1 'polypeptide(L)'
;MNHKRLHTRLLALLLCCALVLPLSACGEAKSTTQQIFAMDTVMDLTAYGKKADDGINAAISIINSMDTLLDPENERSKTYEINHAMGAPS
;
A
#
# COMPACT_ATOMS: atom_id res chain seq x y z
N MET A 1 20.14 -27.24 -49.96
CA MET A 1 19.11 -27.70 -48.99
C MET A 1 19.31 -27.22 -47.54
N ASN A 2 20.41 -26.52 -47.18
CA ASN A 2 20.68 -26.11 -45.78
C ASN A 2 19.97 -24.80 -45.33
N HIS A 3 19.76 -23.83 -46.22
CA HIS A 3 19.12 -22.56 -45.83
C HIS A 3 17.66 -22.73 -45.40
N LYS A 4 16.86 -23.57 -46.08
CA LYS A 4 15.45 -23.80 -45.71
C LYS A 4 15.30 -24.42 -44.31
N ARG A 5 16.19 -25.34 -43.94
CA ARG A 5 16.24 -25.93 -42.59
C ARG A 5 16.69 -24.92 -41.53
N LEU A 6 17.65 -24.05 -41.87
CA LEU A 6 18.11 -22.98 -40.98
C LEU A 6 16.99 -21.95 -40.72
N HIS A 7 16.29 -21.49 -41.76
CA HIS A 7 15.15 -20.58 -41.63
C HIS A 7 14.01 -21.19 -40.80
N THR A 8 13.72 -22.48 -40.99
CA THR A 8 12.67 -23.19 -40.22
C THR A 8 13.03 -23.26 -38.73
N ARG A 9 14.31 -23.52 -38.40
CA ARG A 9 14.79 -23.50 -37.01
C ARG A 9 14.75 -22.11 -36.38
N LEU A 10 15.10 -21.08 -37.16
CA LEU A 10 15.04 -19.70 -36.70
C LEU A 10 13.58 -19.27 -36.41
N LEU A 11 12.66 -19.63 -37.30
CA LEU A 11 11.22 -19.36 -37.14
C LEU A 11 10.64 -20.09 -35.91
N ALA A 12 11.03 -21.34 -35.69
CA ALA A 12 10.62 -22.10 -34.51
C ALA A 12 11.17 -21.48 -33.22
N LEU A 13 12.43 -21.03 -33.22
CA LEU A 13 13.02 -20.35 -32.07
C LEU A 13 12.31 -19.02 -31.76
N LEU A 14 11.96 -18.27 -32.80
CA LEU A 14 11.26 -16.98 -32.68
C LEU A 14 9.82 -17.16 -32.17
N LEU A 15 9.14 -18.23 -32.62
CA LEU A 15 7.82 -18.61 -32.12
C LEU A 15 7.86 -19.04 -30.64
N CYS A 16 8.84 -19.86 -30.25
CA CYS A 16 9.08 -20.19 -28.84
C CYS A 16 9.37 -18.92 -28.03
N CYS A 17 10.20 -18.03 -28.59
CA CYS A 17 10.42 -16.64 -28.22
C CYS A 17 9.15 -15.92 -27.76
N ALA A 18 8.23 -15.80 -28.70
CA ALA A 18 6.98 -15.08 -28.56
C ALA A 18 6.03 -15.72 -27.52
N LEU A 19 6.06 -17.04 -27.37
CA LEU A 19 5.18 -17.76 -26.45
C LEU A 19 5.65 -17.72 -24.99
N VAL A 20 6.96 -17.58 -24.72
CA VAL A 20 7.48 -17.52 -23.33
C VAL A 20 7.50 -16.09 -22.75
N LEU A 21 7.52 -15.05 -23.58
CA LEU A 21 7.49 -13.65 -23.15
C LEU A 21 6.26 -13.27 -22.28
N PRO A 22 5.01 -13.64 -22.61
CA PRO A 22 3.84 -13.27 -21.82
C PRO A 22 3.75 -13.96 -20.45
N LEU A 23 4.51 -15.04 -20.20
CA LEU A 23 4.51 -15.71 -18.89
C LEU A 23 5.19 -14.89 -17.79
N SER A 24 6.09 -13.98 -18.15
CA SER A 24 6.75 -13.06 -17.21
C SER A 24 5.84 -11.93 -16.71
N ALA A 25 4.62 -11.82 -17.25
CA ALA A 25 3.62 -10.85 -16.83
C ALA A 25 2.62 -11.40 -15.78
N CYS A 26 2.96 -12.50 -15.09
CA CYS A 26 2.23 -12.94 -13.90
C CYS A 26 2.48 -11.91 -12.78
N GLY A 27 1.71 -10.82 -12.82
CA GLY A 27 1.85 -9.69 -11.93
C GLY A 27 1.39 -10.05 -10.53
N GLU A 28 2.33 -10.16 -9.61
CA GLU A 28 2.01 -10.16 -8.19
C GLU A 28 1.32 -8.83 -7.84
N ALA A 29 0.27 -8.88 -7.02
CA ALA A 29 -0.41 -7.67 -6.59
C ALA A 29 0.57 -6.83 -5.77
N LYS A 30 1.13 -5.78 -6.39
CA LYS A 30 2.07 -4.86 -5.71
C LYS A 30 1.42 -4.38 -4.41
N SER A 31 2.03 -4.77 -3.30
CA SER A 31 1.70 -4.27 -1.98
C SER A 31 2.65 -3.14 -1.61
N THR A 32 2.14 -2.24 -0.79
CA THR A 32 2.96 -1.29 -0.03
C THR A 32 2.69 -1.59 1.43
N THR A 33 3.75 -1.65 2.24
CA THR A 33 3.66 -1.70 3.70
C THR A 33 4.40 -0.49 4.26
N GLN A 34 3.79 0.21 5.22
CA GLN A 34 4.45 1.25 6.00
C GLN A 34 4.16 1.03 7.48
N GLN A 35 5.17 1.30 8.30
CA GLN A 35 5.06 1.28 9.75
C GLN A 35 4.96 2.71 10.28
N ILE A 36 4.09 2.94 11.24
CA ILE A 36 3.96 4.22 11.94
C ILE A 36 3.93 4.03 13.45
N PHE A 37 4.27 5.09 14.17
CA PHE A 37 4.06 5.20 15.61
C PHE A 37 3.06 6.32 15.86
N ALA A 38 1.93 5.98 16.44
CA ALA A 38 0.86 6.90 16.84
C ALA A 38 0.01 6.18 17.90
N MET A 39 -0.71 6.92 18.75
CA MET A 39 -1.55 6.36 19.81
C MET A 39 -0.78 5.41 20.74
N ASP A 40 0.46 5.79 21.08
CA ASP A 40 1.42 5.01 21.87
C ASP A 40 1.67 3.57 21.38
N THR A 41 1.42 3.33 20.09
CA THR A 41 1.47 2.00 19.50
C THR A 41 2.21 2.03 18.17
N VAL A 42 2.95 0.97 17.88
CA VAL A 42 3.51 0.72 16.54
C VAL A 42 2.44 0.01 15.70
N MET A 43 2.08 0.58 14.55
CA MET A 43 1.11 0.02 13.61
C MET A 43 1.74 -0.24 12.25
N ASP A 44 1.47 -1.42 11.68
CA ASP A 44 1.84 -1.77 10.32
C ASP A 44 0.61 -1.68 9.40
N LEU A 45 0.70 -0.85 8.37
CA LEU A 45 -0.32 -0.64 7.36
C LEU A 45 0.12 -1.31 6.06
N THR A 46 -0.65 -2.28 5.58
CA THR A 46 -0.41 -2.92 4.28
C THR A 46 -1.59 -2.70 3.36
N ALA A 47 -1.34 -2.18 2.16
CA ALA A 47 -2.35 -1.96 1.13
C ALA A 47 -1.88 -2.57 -0.20
N TYR A 48 -2.85 -2.97 -1.03
CA TYR A 48 -2.61 -3.60 -2.33
C TYR A 48 -3.23 -2.76 -3.44
N GLY A 49 -2.60 -2.79 -4.61
CA GLY A 49 -3.14 -2.19 -5.83
C GLY A 49 -2.50 -0.85 -6.20
N LYS A 50 -2.97 -0.27 -7.31
CA LYS A 50 -2.30 0.87 -7.97
C LYS A 50 -2.21 2.15 -7.12
N LYS A 51 -3.05 2.27 -6.08
CA LYS A 51 -3.12 3.42 -5.16
C LYS A 51 -2.76 3.04 -3.72
N ALA A 52 -2.02 1.95 -3.51
CA ALA A 52 -1.62 1.50 -2.18
C ALA A 52 -0.90 2.61 -1.39
N ASP A 53 0.04 3.31 -2.04
CA ASP A 53 0.78 4.41 -1.43
C ASP A 53 -0.13 5.58 -1.02
N ASP A 54 -0.99 6.05 -1.93
CA ASP A 54 -1.95 7.13 -1.65
C ASP A 54 -2.91 6.76 -0.51
N GLY A 55 -3.40 5.51 -0.52
CA GLY A 55 -4.31 5.00 0.50
C GLY A 55 -3.67 4.92 1.88
N ILE A 56 -2.42 4.45 1.94
CA ILE A 56 -1.65 4.41 3.19
C ILE A 56 -1.39 5.83 3.70
N ASN A 57 -0.96 6.75 2.85
CA ASN A 57 -0.70 8.13 3.26
C ASN A 57 -1.97 8.83 3.80
N ALA A 58 -3.11 8.60 3.16
CA ALA A 58 -4.39 9.10 3.64
C ALA A 58 -4.78 8.51 5.00
N ALA A 59 -4.59 7.19 5.18
CA ALA A 59 -4.86 6.53 6.46
C ALA A 59 -3.95 7.06 7.58
N ILE A 60 -2.65 7.21 7.32
CA ILE A 60 -1.68 7.77 8.27
C ILE A 60 -2.09 9.19 8.70
N SER A 61 -2.52 10.03 7.75
CA SER A 61 -2.97 11.39 8.08
C SER A 61 -4.19 11.40 9.03
N ILE A 62 -5.14 10.48 8.84
CA ILE A 62 -6.31 10.35 9.72
C ILE A 62 -5.87 9.82 11.08
N ILE A 63 -5.02 8.79 11.13
CA ILE A 63 -4.51 8.21 12.37
C ILE A 63 -3.79 9.27 13.21
N ASN A 64 -2.90 10.07 12.62
CA ASN A 64 -2.21 11.15 13.34
C ASN A 64 -3.18 12.24 13.83
N SER A 65 -4.24 12.51 13.07
CA SER A 65 -5.29 13.44 13.51
C SER A 65 -6.07 12.87 14.69
N MET A 66 -6.38 11.56 14.66
CA MET A 66 -7.06 10.85 15.74
C MET A 66 -6.18 10.78 16.99
N ASP A 67 -4.89 10.53 16.83
CA ASP A 67 -3.91 10.53 17.93
C ASP A 67 -4.00 11.84 18.72
N THR A 68 -3.97 12.98 18.03
CA THR A 68 -4.10 14.29 18.68
C THR A 68 -5.48 14.52 19.28
N LEU A 69 -6.56 14.12 18.58
CA LEU A 69 -7.94 14.40 19.01
C LEU A 69 -8.37 13.54 20.20
N LEU A 70 -7.85 12.32 20.29
CA LEU A 70 -8.28 11.30 21.23
C LEU A 70 -7.36 11.18 22.45
N ASP A 71 -6.16 11.75 22.41
CA ASP A 71 -5.22 11.76 23.52
C ASP A 71 -5.85 12.39 24.79
N PRO A 72 -6.11 11.61 25.86
CA PRO A 72 -6.75 12.12 27.07
C PRO A 72 -5.82 12.99 27.93
N GLU A 73 -4.52 12.99 27.67
CA GLU A 73 -3.50 13.75 28.40
C GLU A 73 -3.18 15.09 27.71
N ASN A 74 -3.52 15.21 26.43
CA ASN A 74 -3.38 16.45 25.68
C ASN A 74 -4.51 17.44 25.95
N GLU A 75 -4.20 18.54 26.64
CA GLU A 75 -5.16 19.62 26.98
C GLU A 75 -5.86 20.26 25.78
N ARG A 76 -5.33 20.07 24.56
CA ARG A 76 -5.90 20.58 23.31
C ARG A 76 -6.76 19.55 22.57
N SER A 77 -6.87 18.33 23.08
CA SER A 77 -7.66 17.27 22.46
C SER A 77 -9.15 17.42 22.78
N LYS A 78 -10.00 16.82 21.93
CA LYS A 78 -11.45 16.83 22.19
C LYS A 78 -11.80 15.92 23.36
N THR A 79 -11.08 14.81 23.52
CA THR A 79 -11.26 13.90 24.66
C THR A 79 -10.97 14.59 25.99
N TYR A 80 -9.87 15.36 26.08
CA TYR A 80 -9.54 16.11 27.29
C TYR A 80 -10.64 17.12 27.63
N GLU A 81 -11.09 17.89 26.63
CA GLU A 81 -12.17 18.88 26.79
C GLU A 81 -13.43 18.25 27.37
N ILE A 82 -13.89 17.13 26.79
CA ILE A 82 -15.09 16.42 27.26
C ILE A 82 -14.90 15.91 28.69
N ASN A 83 -13.73 15.32 29.00
CA ASN A 83 -13.45 14.77 30.33
C ASN A 83 -13.42 15.86 31.41
N HIS A 84 -13.02 17.09 31.06
CA HIS A 84 -12.91 18.22 31.98
C HIS A 84 -14.11 19.18 31.93
N ALA A 85 -15.13 18.89 31.11
CA ALA A 85 -16.34 19.72 31.00
C ALA A 85 -17.26 19.65 32.23
N MET A 86 -17.04 18.71 33.17
CA MET A 86 -17.80 18.58 34.43
C MET A 86 -19.34 18.51 34.22
N GLY A 87 -19.77 17.94 33.09
CA GLY A 87 -21.19 17.82 32.73
C GLY A 87 -21.79 19.05 32.01
N ALA A 88 -20.99 20.09 31.74
CA ALA A 88 -21.38 21.17 30.84
C ALA A 88 -21.30 20.72 29.36
N PRO A 89 -22.05 21.36 28.44
CA PRO A 89 -21.93 21.09 27.01
C PRO A 89 -20.52 21.44 26.50
N SER A 90 -19.90 20.50 25.78
CA SER A 90 -18.62 20.63 25.05
C SER A 90 -18.83 20.89 23.56
#